data_AF-A0A323V8D9-F1
#
_entry.id   AF-A0A323V8D9-F1
#
_cell.length_a   1.000
_cell.length_b   1.000
_cell.length_c   1.000
_cell.angle_alpha   90.00
_cell.angle_beta   90.00
_cell.angle_gamma   90.00
#
_symmetry.space_group_name_H-M   'P 1'
#
loop_
_entity.id
_entity.type
_entity.pdbx_description
1 polymer ?
#
loop_
_entity_poly.entity_id
_entity_poly.type
_entity_poly.pdbx_seq_one_letter_code
_entity_poly.pdbx_strand_id
1 'polypeptide(L)' 'LAARDLRVRDLGDDVARVEVDAALVPQVGPELLAAVPGFARVELDPRGFRSGAMNELLPDPVRYR' A
#
# COMPACT_ATOMS: atom_id res chain seq x y z
N LEU A 1 3.17 16.83 1.37
CA LEU A 1 3.73 15.79 0.48
C LEU A 1 2.69 15.49 -0.59
N ALA A 2 3.08 15.32 -1.85
CA ALA A 2 2.16 14.92 -2.92
C ALA A 2 2.61 13.55 -3.43
N ALA A 3 1.77 12.53 -3.19
CA ALA A 3 1.97 11.21 -3.75
C ALA A 3 1.40 11.15 -5.17
N ARG A 4 2.14 10.53 -6.09
CA ARG A 4 1.66 10.23 -7.44
C ARG A 4 0.95 8.89 -7.45
N ASP A 5 1.60 7.87 -6.89
CA ASP A 5 1.03 6.56 -6.71
C ASP A 5 0.75 6.28 -5.23
N LEU A 6 -0.49 5.90 -4.93
CA LEU A 6 -0.95 5.53 -3.60
C LEU A 6 -1.94 4.37 -3.69
N ARG A 7 -1.77 3.36 -2.84
CA ARG A 7 -2.69 2.24 -2.70
C ARG A 7 -2.90 1.93 -1.23
N VAL A 8 -4.16 1.72 -0.85
CA VAL A 8 -4.52 1.09 0.42
C VAL A 8 -5.02 -0.31 0.09
N ARG A 9 -4.34 -1.34 0.61
CA ARG A 9 -4.74 -2.74 0.51
C ARG A 9 -5.35 -3.19 1.83
N ASP A 10 -6.59 -3.64 1.78
CA ASP A 10 -7.18 -4.43 2.86
C ASP A 10 -6.53 -5.82 2.88
N LEU A 11 -5.97 -6.22 4.02
CA LEU A 11 -5.34 -7.53 4.19
C LEU A 11 -6.25 -8.53 4.91
N GLY A 12 -7.47 -8.15 5.28
CA GLY A 12 -8.31 -8.86 6.23
C GLY A 12 -7.89 -8.60 7.68
N ASP A 13 -8.61 -9.23 8.61
CA ASP A 13 -8.33 -9.19 10.06
C ASP A 13 -8.18 -7.76 10.64
N ASP A 14 -8.90 -6.80 10.08
CA ASP A 14 -8.88 -5.39 10.50
C ASP A 14 -7.49 -4.73 10.31
N VAL A 15 -6.73 -5.19 9.31
CA VAL A 15 -5.41 -4.68 8.94
C VAL A 15 -5.40 -4.13 7.51
N ALA A 16 -4.89 -2.90 7.36
CA ALA A 16 -4.58 -2.32 6.06
C ALA A 16 -3.07 -2.14 5.86
N ARG A 17 -2.65 -2.24 4.59
CA ARG A 17 -1.31 -1.86 4.14
C ARG A 17 -1.38 -0.72 3.16
N VAL A 18 -0.64 0.34 3.46
CA VAL A 18 -0.46 1.52 2.62
C VAL A 18 0.81 1.36 1.80
N GLU A 19 0.70 1.57 0.50
CA GLU A 19 1.81 1.69 -0.44
C GLU A 19 1.81 3.12 -0.99
N VAL A 20 2.95 3.80 -0.96
CA VAL A 20 3.16 5.14 -1.55
C VAL A 20 4.42 5.13 -2.42
N ASP A 21 4.64 6.15 -3.24
CA ASP A 21 5.91 6.35 -3.96
C ASP A 21 7.13 6.01 -3.07
N ALA A 22 8.07 5.19 -3.58
CA ALA A 22 9.18 4.69 -2.78
C ALA A 22 10.03 5.82 -2.15
N ALA A 23 10.16 6.96 -2.82
CA ALA A 23 10.85 8.14 -2.31
C ALA A 23 10.14 8.84 -1.13
N LEU A 24 8.85 8.58 -0.95
CA LEU A 24 8.05 9.12 0.16
C LEU A 24 8.03 8.21 1.38
N VAL A 25 8.39 6.92 1.26
CA VAL A 25 8.38 5.96 2.38
C VAL A 25 9.12 6.49 3.63
N PRO A 26 10.34 7.07 3.53
CA PRO A 26 11.04 7.59 4.71
C PRO A 26 10.38 8.83 5.35
N GLN A 27 9.41 9.44 4.66
CA GLN A 27 8.74 10.68 5.05
C GLN A 27 7.33 10.43 5.61
N VAL A 28 6.84 9.18 5.56
CA VAL A 28 5.53 8.82 6.10
C VAL A 28 5.67 8.49 7.59
N GLY A 29 5.15 9.39 8.42
CA GLY A 29 5.01 9.17 9.85
C GLY A 29 3.68 8.49 10.25
N PRO A 30 3.56 8.06 11.51
CA PRO A 30 2.34 7.43 12.04
C PRO A 30 1.07 8.29 11.88
N GLU A 31 1.20 9.61 11.94
CA GLU A 31 0.10 10.56 11.79
C GLU A 31 -0.57 10.50 10.41
N LEU A 32 0.21 10.20 9.37
CA LEU A 32 -0.32 10.06 8.02
C LEU A 32 -1.02 8.70 7.85
N LEU A 33 -0.52 7.65 8.50
CA LEU A 33 -1.18 6.34 8.50
C LEU A 33 -2.51 6.37 9.25
N ALA A 34 -2.59 7.15 10.33
CA ALA A 34 -3.83 7.36 11.10
C ALA A 34 -4.95 8.04 10.27
N ALA A 35 -4.62 8.67 9.14
CA ALA A 35 -5.60 9.23 8.22
C ALA A 35 -6.34 8.16 7.39
N VAL A 36 -5.98 6.88 7.49
CA VAL A 36 -6.69 5.75 6.90
C VAL A 36 -7.61 5.13 7.96
N PRO A 37 -8.90 5.51 8.01
CA PRO A 37 -9.82 5.02 9.05
C PRO A 37 -10.32 3.61 8.74
N GLY A 38 -10.97 2.98 9.72
CA GLY A 38 -11.71 1.74 9.54
C GLY A 38 -10.88 0.46 9.69
N PHE A 39 -9.64 0.57 10.16
CA PHE A 39 -8.77 -0.56 10.47
C PHE A 39 -8.19 -0.40 11.88
N ALA A 40 -8.10 -1.49 12.66
CA ALA A 40 -7.37 -1.51 13.92
C ALA A 40 -5.86 -1.29 13.74
N ARG A 41 -5.31 -1.70 12.59
CA ARG A 41 -3.89 -1.53 12.28
C ARG A 41 -3.68 -1.08 10.84
N VAL A 42 -2.86 -0.05 10.67
CA VAL A 42 -2.41 0.43 9.36
C VAL A 42 -0.90 0.35 9.31
N GLU A 43 -0.37 -0.34 8.30
CA GLU A 43 1.06 -0.50 8.08
C GLU A 43 1.51 0.21 6.80
N LEU A 44 2.74 0.72 6.79
CA LEU A 44 3.40 1.17 5.57
C LEU A 44 4.19 0.01 4.94
N ASP A 45 4.03 -0.25 3.64
CA ASP A 45 4.93 -1.16 2.92
C ASP A 45 6.32 -0.48 2.80
N PRO A 46 7.39 -1.05 3.40
CA PRO A 46 8.73 -0.45 3.37
C PRO A 46 9.33 -0.38 1.97
N ARG A 47 8.77 -1.13 1.01
CA ARG A 47 9.23 -1.13 -0.38
C ARG A 47 8.48 -0.11 -1.25
N GLY A 48 7.47 0.57 -0.72
CA GLY A 48 6.63 1.52 -1.46
C GLY A 48 5.74 0.87 -2.52
N PHE A 49 5.08 1.71 -3.32
CA PHE A 49 4.19 1.32 -4.40
C PHE A 49 4.93 0.58 -5.50
N ARG A 50 4.32 -0.50 -5.97
CA ARG A 50 4.74 -1.25 -7.16
C ARG A 50 3.49 -1.49 -8.01
N SER A 51 3.57 -1.13 -9.29
CA SER A 51 2.43 -1.21 -10.21
C SER A 51 1.85 -2.61 -10.31
N GLY A 52 2.68 -3.65 -10.15
CA GLY A 52 2.26 -5.04 -10.29
C GLY A 52 1.89 -5.40 -11.74
N ALA A 53 2.15 -4.53 -12.71
CA ALA A 53 1.79 -4.73 -14.11
C ALA A 53 2.40 -6.00 -14.74
N MET A 54 3.53 -6.48 -14.22
CA MET A 54 4.11 -7.76 -14.64
C MET A 54 3.28 -8.98 -14.19
N ASN A 55 2.45 -8.85 -13.14
CA ASN A 55 1.57 -9.93 -12.70
C ASN A 55 0.45 -10.20 -13.72
N GLU A 56 0.08 -9.22 -14.54
CA GLU A 56 -0.92 -9.37 -15.61
C GLU A 56 -0.47 -10.34 -16.70
N LEU A 57 0.83 -10.61 -16.79
CA LEU A 57 1.43 -11.56 -17.73
C LEU A 57 1.49 -12.99 -17.19
N LEU A 58 1.06 -13.22 -15.93
CA LEU A 58 1.04 -14.55 -15.33
C LEU A 58 -0.20 -15.36 -15.75
N PRO A 59 -0.12 -16.70 -15.80
CA PRO A 59 -1.25 -17.56 -16.19
C PRO A 59 -2.50 -17.43 -15.30
N ASP A 60 -2.34 -16.98 -14.06
CA ASP A 60 -3.42 -16.68 -13.11
C ASP A 60 -3.13 -15.34 -12.39
N PRO A 61 -3.47 -14.21 -13.03
CA PRO A 61 -3.12 -12.89 -12.50
C PRO A 61 -3.98 -12.49 -11.29
N VAL A 62 -5.16 -13.10 -11.11
CA VAL A 62 -6.08 -12.80 -10.00
C VAL A 62 -5.45 -13.16 -8.66
N ARG A 63 -4.66 -14.24 -8.61
CA ARG A 63 -3.92 -14.67 -7.42
C ARG A 63 -2.93 -13.63 -6.88
N TYR A 64 -2.45 -12.72 -7.73
CA TYR A 64 -1.40 -11.75 -7.40
C TYR A 64 -1.88 -10.30 -7.41
N ARG A 65 -3.20 -10.09 -7.55
CA ARG A 65 -3.81 -8.77 -7.56
C ARG A 65 -3.96 -8.23 -6.14
#